data_AF-A0AA35RMC5-F1
#
_entry.id   AF-A0AA35RMC5-F1
#
_cell.length_a   1.000
_cell.length_b   1.000
_cell.length_c   1.000
_cell.angle_alpha   90.00
_cell.angle_beta   90.00
_cell.angle_gamma   90.00
#
_symmetry.space_group_name_H-M   'P 1'
#
loop_
_entity.id
_entity.type
_entity.pdbx_description
1 polymer ?
#
loop_
_entity_poly.entity_id
_entity_poly.type
_entity_poly.pdbx_seq_one_letter_code
_entity_poly.pdbx_strand_id
1 'polypeptide(L)' 'MALKVLTLNVWGLHIFAKRIRERLHYISQELEGYDIVGLQEVWSQDDYLFLVERLRRILPYSFRSKR' A
#
# COMPACT_ATOMS: atom_id res chain seq x y z
N MET A 1 5.65 25.03 -1.04
CA MET A 1 5.96 23.59 -1.03
C MET A 1 5.23 22.98 0.17
N ALA A 2 4.44 21.93 -0.03
CA ALA A 2 3.67 21.30 1.05
C ALA A 2 3.95 19.79 1.03
N LEU A 3 4.18 19.21 2.21
CA LEU A 3 4.34 17.77 2.39
C LEU A 3 2.96 17.09 2.32
N LYS A 4 2.80 16.12 1.42
CA LYS A 4 1.57 15.35 1.25
C LYS A 4 1.73 13.96 1.87
N VAL A 5 0.99 13.73 2.96
CA VAL A 5 1.02 12.47 3.70
C VAL A 5 -0.35 11.80 3.63
N LEU A 6 -0.37 10.52 3.29
CA LEU A 6 -1.58 9.68 3.33
C LEU A 6 -1.43 8.58 4.38
N THR A 7 -2.52 8.33 5.11
CA THR A 7 -2.70 7.07 5.85
C THR A 7 -4.00 6.40 5.38
N LEU A 8 -3.95 5.11 5.07
CA LEU A 8 -5.10 4.36 4.59
C LEU A 8 -5.11 2.93 5.14
N ASN A 9 -6.21 2.56 5.77
CA ASN A 9 -6.50 1.16 6.06
C ASN A 9 -7.07 0.50 4.79
N VAL A 10 -6.37 -0.52 4.27
CA VAL A 10 -6.73 -1.17 3.00
C VAL A 10 -7.59 -2.42 3.17
N TRP A 11 -7.95 -2.77 4.42
CA TRP A 11 -8.80 -3.90 4.76
C TRP A 11 -8.36 -5.24 4.14
N GLY A 12 -7.06 -5.52 4.13
CA GLY A 12 -6.42 -6.63 3.39
C GLY A 12 -6.62 -8.02 4.01
N LEU A 13 -7.66 -8.23 4.80
CA LEU A 13 -7.86 -9.46 5.57
C LEU A 13 -8.31 -10.60 4.64
N HIS A 14 -7.37 -11.43 4.20
CA HIS A 14 -7.55 -12.51 3.20
C HIS A 14 -8.64 -13.52 3.53
N ILE A 15 -8.99 -13.69 4.81
CA ILE A 15 -10.04 -14.62 5.24
C ILE A 15 -11.45 -14.11 4.84
N PHE A 16 -11.67 -12.80 4.84
CA PHE A 16 -13.00 -12.21 4.64
C PHE A 16 -13.10 -11.32 3.39
N ALA A 17 -11.99 -10.71 2.99
CA ALA A 17 -11.96 -9.79 1.87
C ALA A 17 -11.78 -10.54 0.54
N LYS A 18 -12.77 -10.42 -0.35
CA LYS A 18 -12.65 -10.87 -1.74
C LYS A 18 -11.83 -9.85 -2.54
N ARG A 19 -11.11 -10.32 -3.56
CA ARG A 19 -10.43 -9.47 -4.57
C ARG A 19 -9.42 -8.46 -3.99
N ILE A 20 -8.69 -8.82 -2.93
CA ILE A 20 -7.69 -7.94 -2.28
C ILE A 20 -6.66 -7.44 -3.31
N ARG A 21 -6.12 -8.35 -4.13
CA ARG A 21 -5.09 -8.02 -5.13
C ARG A 21 -5.52 -6.90 -6.08
N GLU A 22 -6.77 -6.95 -6.51
CA GLU A 22 -7.36 -5.95 -7.39
C GLU A 22 -7.61 -4.62 -6.66
N ARG A 23 -8.10 -4.68 -5.42
CA ARG A 23 -8.24 -3.47 -4.60
C ARG A 23 -6.89 -2.77 -4.39
N LEU A 24 -5.85 -3.53 -4.05
CA LEU A 24 -4.49 -2.98 -3.89
C LEU A 24 -3.93 -2.45 -5.20
N HIS A 25 -4.28 -3.05 -6.34
CA HIS A 25 -3.94 -2.53 -7.65
C HIS A 25 -4.54 -1.13 -7.86
N TYR A 26 -5.84 -0.95 -7.65
CA TYR A 26 -6.47 0.36 -7.81
C TYR A 26 -5.96 1.37 -6.78
N ILE A 27 -5.85 0.98 -5.51
CA ILE A 27 -5.28 1.85 -4.46
C ILE A 27 -3.91 2.38 -4.89
N SER A 28 -3.03 1.51 -5.39
CA SER A 28 -1.68 1.93 -5.78
C SER A 28 -1.61 2.93 -6.94
N GLN A 29 -2.64 3.00 -7.79
CA GLN A 29 -2.74 4.02 -8.85
C GLN A 29 -3.06 5.40 -8.26
N GLU A 30 -3.86 5.44 -7.19
CA GLU A 30 -4.25 6.67 -6.50
C GLU A 30 -3.17 7.21 -5.54
N LEU A 31 -2.05 6.49 -5.36
CA LEU A 31 -0.95 6.92 -4.48
C LEU A 31 0.02 7.89 -5.14
N GLU A 32 -0.13 8.15 -6.44
CA GLU A 32 0.72 9.11 -7.15
C GLU A 32 0.55 10.52 -6.60
N GLY A 33 1.67 11.21 -6.35
CA GLY A 33 1.67 12.59 -5.86
C GLY A 33 1.62 12.76 -4.34
N TYR A 34 1.68 11.67 -3.56
CA TYR A 34 1.99 11.72 -2.13
C TYR A 34 3.50 11.55 -1.89
N ASP A 35 4.02 12.21 -0.85
CA ASP A 35 5.42 12.09 -0.44
C ASP A 35 5.63 10.92 0.53
N ILE A 36 4.63 10.67 1.40
CA ILE A 36 4.65 9.59 2.40
C ILE A 36 3.29 8.90 2.41
N VAL A 37 3.30 7.56 2.36
CA VAL A 37 2.09 6.73 2.46
C VAL A 37 2.24 5.69 3.56
N GLY A 38 1.30 5.69 4.51
CA GLY A 38 1.12 4.62 5.49
C GLY A 38 -0.08 3.75 5.13
N LEU A 39 0.15 2.47 4.82
CA LEU A 39 -0.92 1.50 4.58
C LEU A 39 -1.07 0.58 5.80
N GLN A 40 -2.28 0.50 6.36
CA GLN A 40 -2.63 -0.42 7.44
C GLN A 40 -3.39 -1.63 6.91
N GLU A 41 -3.34 -2.75 7.64
CA GLU A 41 -4.01 -4.00 7.30
C GLU A 41 -3.57 -4.62 5.96
N VAL A 42 -2.31 -4.40 5.57
CA VAL A 42 -1.64 -5.22 4.54
C VAL A 42 -1.11 -6.47 5.24
N TRP A 43 -1.98 -7.48 5.38
CA TRP A 43 -1.70 -8.65 6.22
C TRP A 43 -0.74 -9.66 5.59
N SER A 44 -0.77 -9.85 4.26
CA SER A 44 0.06 -10.86 3.59
C SER A 44 1.42 -10.32 3.14
N GLN A 45 2.43 -11.19 3.13
CA GLN A 45 3.74 -10.88 2.56
C GLN A 45 3.65 -10.56 1.06
N ASP A 46 2.84 -11.33 0.34
CA ASP A 46 2.75 -11.24 -1.11
C ASP A 46 2.05 -9.95 -1.57
N ASP A 47 1.10 -9.46 -0.79
CA ASP A 47 0.46 -8.15 -1.03
C ASP A 47 1.40 -7.00 -0.70
N TYR A 48 2.20 -7.12 0.35
CA TYR A 48 3.25 -6.15 0.65
C TYR A 48 4.28 -6.06 -0.48
N LEU A 49 4.84 -7.20 -0.92
CA LEU A 49 5.84 -7.24 -1.98
C LEU A 49 5.30 -6.70 -3.31
N PHE A 50 4.03 -6.97 -3.60
CA PHE A 50 3.35 -6.42 -4.77
C PHE A 50 3.21 -4.90 -4.76
N LEU A 51 2.86 -4.33 -3.60
CA LEU A 51 2.79 -2.89 -3.44
C LEU A 51 4.19 -2.28 -3.59
N VAL A 52 5.22 -2.88 -2.98
CA VAL A 52 6.61 -2.43 -3.11
C VAL A 52 7.06 -2.42 -4.57
N GLU A 53 6.84 -3.51 -5.30
CA GLU A 53 7.22 -3.60 -6.71
C GLU A 53 6.53 -2.54 -7.56
N ARG A 54 5.20 -2.37 -7.39
CA ARG A 54 4.43 -1.42 -8.20
C ARG A 54 4.77 0.04 -7.87
N LEU A 55 4.97 0.35 -6.60
CA LEU A 55 5.20 1.73 -6.15
C LEU A 55 6.66 2.16 -6.26
N ARG A 56 7.60 1.23 -6.53
CA ARG A 56 9.05 1.50 -6.55
C ARG A 56 9.48 2.72 -7.37
N ARG A 57 8.75 3.06 -8.44
CA ARG A 57 9.06 4.23 -9.30
C ARG A 57 8.65 5.57 -8.68
N ILE A 58 7.62 5.60 -7.84
CA ILE A 58 7.05 6.83 -7.27
C ILE A 58 7.30 6.98 -5.76
N LEU A 59 7.36 5.85 -5.04
CA LEU A 59 7.68 5.73 -3.62
C LEU A 59 8.79 4.68 -3.47
N PRO A 60 10.06 5.04 -3.70
CA PRO A 60 11.17 4.08 -3.80
C PRO A 60 11.59 3.46 -2.46
N TYR A 61 11.17 4.05 -1.34
CA TYR A 61 11.48 3.58 0.00
C TYR A 61 10.25 2.94 0.64
N SER A 62 10.42 1.73 1.16
CA SER A 62 9.35 0.98 1.82
C SER A 62 9.85 0.34 3.10
N PHE A 63 9.01 0.37 4.14
CA PHE A 63 9.26 -0.31 5.40
C PHE A 63 7.99 -1.04 5.84
N ARG A 64 8.14 -2.29 6.27
CA ARG A 64 7.06 -3.03 6.95
C ARG A 64 7.48 -3.33 8.37
N SER A 65 6.67 -2.88 9.33
CA SER A 65 6.83 -3.24 10.74
C SER A 65 6.76 -4.76 10.91
N LYS A 66 7.61 -5.31 11.79
CA LYS A 66 7.67 -6.76 12.10
C LYS A 66 6.76 -7.15 13.28
N ARG A 67 5.77 -6.33 13.62
CA ARG A 67 4.81 -6.66 14.68
C ARG A 67 3.79 -7.68 14.19
#